data_AF-A0A3D9DEG3-F1
#
_entry.id   AF-A0A3D9DEG3-F1
#
_cell.length_a   1.000
_cell.length_b   1.000
_cell.length_c   1.000
_cell.angle_alpha   90.00
_cell.angle_beta   90.00
_cell.angle_gamma   90.00
#
_symmetry.space_group_name_H-M   'P 1'
#
loop_
_entity.id
_entity.type
_entity.pdbx_description
1 polymer ?
#
loop_
_entity_poly.entity_id
_entity_poly.type
_entity_poly.pdbx_seq_one_letter_code
_entity_poly.pdbx_strand_id
1 'polypeptide(L)'
;MNSLAQKDGRNTRYFEIQEDGVFVRTKFAKELNEYKVHFTDIHDDESVFRKSKDLVLVAIAISVVFNSIMLTIIINENYQLSVSSGMIVFGIAMIPSLIVTTWCNNEFKAESSKNIAAAKPLIFSYAKKEMEEVDAFIAEIKKSKKEYYLREYYKVDNLIPTHTQIARIHWLYENKYITESDAQFIIDELETKRIINGL
;
A
#
# COMPACT_ATOMS: atom_id res chain seq x y z
N MET A 1 5.09 -14.29 6.32
CA MET A 1 5.76 -13.97 5.04
C MET A 1 6.41 -12.60 5.21
N ASN A 2 7.75 -12.50 5.07
CA ASN A 2 8.45 -11.28 5.51
C ASN A 2 8.63 -10.22 4.43
N SER A 3 8.33 -10.54 3.17
CA SER A 3 8.34 -9.56 2.10
C SER A 3 7.20 -9.78 1.11
N LEU A 4 6.75 -8.71 0.48
CA LEU A 4 5.67 -8.69 -0.50
C LEU A 4 6.10 -7.81 -1.68
N ALA A 5 6.03 -8.35 -2.90
CA ALA A 5 6.36 -7.61 -4.12
C ALA A 5 5.13 -7.51 -5.02
N GLN A 6 4.70 -6.29 -5.32
CA GLN A 6 3.53 -6.02 -6.15
C GLN A 6 3.91 -5.21 -7.38
N LYS A 7 3.32 -5.55 -8.53
CA LYS A 7 3.52 -4.83 -9.79
C LYS A 7 2.18 -4.38 -10.35
N ASP A 8 1.94 -3.08 -10.28
CA ASP A 8 0.77 -2.42 -10.87
C ASP A 8 1.24 -1.57 -12.06
N GLY A 9 1.05 -2.10 -13.27
CA GLY A 9 1.45 -1.43 -14.52
C GLY A 9 2.95 -1.07 -14.54
N ARG A 10 3.24 0.24 -14.47
CA ARG A 10 4.60 0.81 -14.46
C ARG A 10 5.14 1.02 -13.05
N ASN A 11 4.33 0.81 -12.02
CA ASN A 11 4.70 0.92 -10.62
C ASN A 11 5.07 -0.45 -10.08
N THR A 12 6.21 -0.54 -9.38
CA THR A 12 6.59 -1.74 -8.63
C THR A 12 6.78 -1.34 -7.18
N ARG A 13 6.09 -2.02 -6.27
CA ARG A 13 6.17 -1.80 -4.83
C ARG A 13 6.74 -3.05 -4.18
N TYR A 14 7.71 -2.87 -3.31
CA TYR A 14 8.30 -3.92 -2.50
C TYR A 14 8.16 -3.52 -1.04
N PHE A 15 7.67 -4.45 -0.24
CA PHE A 15 7.48 -4.30 1.19
C PHE A 15 8.31 -5.37 1.89
N GLU A 16 8.98 -4.99 2.97
CA GLU A 16 9.75 -5.91 3.80
C GLU A 16 9.51 -5.58 5.27
N ILE A 17 9.11 -6.59 6.04
CA ILE A 17 8.91 -6.45 7.48
C ILE A 17 10.27 -6.59 8.15
N GLN A 18 10.69 -5.54 8.83
CA GLN A 18 11.91 -5.48 9.65
C GLN A 18 11.55 -5.52 11.13
N GLU A 19 12.57 -5.51 12.00
CA GLU A 19 12.38 -5.68 13.44
C GLU A 19 11.61 -4.55 14.12
N ASP A 20 11.66 -3.33 13.58
CA ASP A 20 11.15 -2.08 14.14
C ASP A 20 10.16 -1.37 13.21
N GLY A 21 9.82 -1.97 12.06
CA GLY A 21 8.87 -1.39 11.12
C GLY A 21 8.81 -2.10 9.77
N VAL A 22 8.18 -1.45 8.81
CA VAL A 22 8.05 -1.93 7.43
C VAL A 22 8.88 -1.05 6.51
N PHE A 23 9.80 -1.67 5.78
CA PHE A 23 10.55 -1.03 4.71
C PHE A 23 9.75 -1.09 3.42
N VAL A 24 9.67 0.04 2.73
CA VAL A 24 8.93 0.19 1.49
C VAL A 24 9.85 0.74 0.42
N ARG A 25 9.94 0.03 -0.69
CA ARG A 25 10.64 0.46 -1.91
C ARG A 25 9.62 0.56 -3.03
N THR A 26 9.45 1.77 -3.56
CA THR A 26 8.58 2.03 -4.71
C THR A 26 9.41 2.49 -5.90
N LYS A 27 9.15 1.89 -7.05
CA LYS A 27 9.79 2.24 -8.32
C LYS A 27 8.71 2.66 -9.30
N PHE A 28 8.73 3.93 -9.70
CA PHE A 28 7.83 4.47 -10.70
C PHE A 28 8.64 5.07 -11.84
N ALA A 29 8.50 4.49 -13.04
CA ALA A 29 9.29 4.86 -14.22
C ALA A 29 10.82 4.84 -13.96
N LYS A 30 11.43 5.99 -13.62
CA LYS A 30 12.86 6.15 -13.29
C LYS A 30 13.12 6.57 -11.85
N GLU A 31 12.07 6.91 -11.10
CA GLU A 31 12.20 7.32 -9.70
C GLU A 31 12.12 6.10 -8.79
N LEU A 32 13.05 6.06 -7.85
CA LEU A 32 13.12 5.04 -6.81
C LEU A 32 12.99 5.76 -5.47
N ASN A 33 11.90 5.47 -4.77
CA ASN A 33 11.59 6.03 -3.48
C ASN A 33 11.64 4.92 -2.44
N GLU A 34 12.56 5.05 -1.49
CA GLU A 34 12.71 4.14 -0.36
C GLU A 34 12.37 4.88 0.92
N TYR A 35 11.56 4.26 1.76
CA TYR A 35 11.24 4.78 3.07
C TYR A 35 10.91 3.65 4.03
N LYS A 36 11.09 3.92 5.31
CA LYS A 36 10.72 3.02 6.39
C LYS A 36 9.56 3.63 7.18
N VAL A 37 8.60 2.81 7.55
CA VAL A 37 7.48 3.18 8.43
C VAL A 37 7.66 2.40 9.72
N HIS A 38 7.90 3.09 10.83
CA HIS A 38 8.09 2.45 12.12
C HIS A 38 6.77 1.88 12.64
N PHE A 39 6.83 0.80 13.43
CA PHE A 39 5.62 0.21 14.02
C PHE A 39 4.83 1.18 14.90
N THR A 40 5.50 2.18 15.48
CA THR A 40 4.89 3.29 16.24
C THR A 40 3.98 4.16 15.40
N ASP A 41 4.27 4.26 14.11
CA ASP A 41 3.59 5.14 13.18
C ASP A 41 2.49 4.43 12.41
N ILE A 42 2.31 3.11 12.64
CA ILE A 42 1.29 2.27 11.99
C ILE A 42 0.07 2.17 12.91
N HIS A 43 -1.07 2.67 12.43
CA HIS A 43 -2.35 2.55 13.12
C HIS A 43 -3.07 1.25 12.74
N ASP A 44 -4.06 0.86 13.54
CA ASP A 44 -4.80 -0.39 13.33
C ASP A 44 -5.93 -0.25 12.30
N ASP A 45 -6.19 0.98 11.82
CA ASP A 45 -7.22 1.27 10.83
C ASP A 45 -6.82 0.80 9.43
N GLU A 46 -7.66 -0.06 8.87
CA GLU A 46 -7.58 -0.53 7.49
C GLU A 46 -8.71 0.08 6.66
N SER A 47 -8.39 0.46 5.43
CA SER A 47 -9.38 0.98 4.50
C SER A 47 -9.17 0.39 3.11
N VAL A 48 -10.27 0.01 2.46
CA VAL A 48 -10.26 -0.47 1.08
C VAL A 48 -10.86 0.63 0.21
N PHE A 49 -10.07 1.16 -0.70
CA PHE A 49 -10.51 2.16 -1.65
C PHE A 49 -10.45 1.59 -3.05
N ARG A 50 -11.46 1.93 -3.87
CA ARG A 50 -11.45 1.61 -5.28
C ARG A 50 -10.88 2.78 -6.04
N LYS A 51 -9.81 2.57 -6.80
CA LYS A 51 -9.23 3.61 -7.66
C LYS A 51 -10.30 4.03 -8.67
N SER A 52 -10.65 5.31 -8.67
CA SER A 52 -11.51 5.89 -9.69
C SER A 52 -10.73 5.99 -11.01
N LYS A 53 -11.44 5.88 -12.12
CA LYS A 53 -10.81 6.06 -13.44
C LYS A 53 -10.30 7.49 -13.56
N ASP A 54 -9.08 7.65 -14.06
CA ASP A 54 -8.56 8.97 -14.39
C ASP A 54 -9.32 9.54 -15.60
N LEU A 55 -10.22 10.49 -15.33
CA LEU A 55 -11.05 11.13 -16.34
C LEU A 55 -10.23 11.88 -17.39
N VAL A 56 -9.06 12.43 -17.01
CA VAL A 56 -8.17 13.14 -17.94
C VAL A 56 -7.58 12.15 -18.93
N LEU A 57 -7.14 11.00 -18.45
CA LEU A 57 -6.59 9.92 -19.26
C LEU A 57 -7.64 9.33 -20.22
N VAL A 58 -8.88 9.20 -19.75
CA VAL A 58 -10.02 8.80 -20.60
C VAL A 58 -10.29 9.87 -21.66
N ALA A 59 -10.29 11.15 -21.30
CA ALA A 59 -10.50 12.26 -22.23
C ALA A 59 -9.40 12.34 -23.30
N ILE A 60 -8.13 12.11 -22.93
CA ILE A 60 -7.01 12.03 -23.88
C ILE A 60 -7.22 10.88 -24.86
N ALA A 61 -7.60 9.69 -24.38
CA ALA A 61 -7.84 8.54 -25.26
C ALA A 61 -8.97 8.83 -26.28
N ILE A 62 -10.07 9.45 -25.82
CA ILE A 62 -11.16 9.87 -26.70
C ILE A 62 -10.69 10.93 -27.71
N SER A 63 -9.92 11.92 -27.26
CA SER A 63 -9.36 12.97 -28.10
C SER A 63 -8.47 12.41 -29.21
N VAL A 64 -7.59 11.45 -28.90
CA VAL A 64 -6.72 10.82 -29.91
C VAL A 64 -7.56 10.09 -30.96
N VAL A 65 -8.58 9.33 -30.56
CA VAL A 65 -9.49 8.65 -31.51
C VAL A 65 -10.21 9.66 -32.40
N PHE A 66 -10.74 10.73 -31.81
CA PHE A 66 -11.46 11.77 -32.57
C PHE A 66 -10.55 12.48 -33.58
N ASN A 67 -9.32 12.82 -33.16
CA ASN A 67 -8.32 13.44 -34.05
C ASN A 67 -7.90 12.49 -35.18
N SER A 68 -7.74 11.19 -34.92
CA SER A 68 -7.47 10.19 -35.95
C SER A 68 -8.58 10.13 -37.01
N ILE A 69 -9.85 10.21 -36.59
CA ILE A 69 -11.00 10.24 -37.50
C ILE A 69 -11.00 11.53 -38.32
N MET A 70 -10.83 12.69 -37.68
CA MET A 70 -10.78 13.99 -38.37
C MET A 70 -9.64 14.07 -39.38
N LEU A 71 -8.45 13.60 -39.02
CA LEU A 71 -7.31 13.55 -39.93
C LEU A 71 -7.63 12.70 -41.17
N THR A 72 -8.31 11.57 -40.98
CA THR A 72 -8.71 10.69 -42.09
C THR A 72 -9.69 11.41 -43.03
N ILE A 73 -10.67 12.15 -42.48
CA ILE A 73 -11.64 12.92 -43.29
C ILE A 73 -10.92 14.00 -44.11
N ILE A 74 -10.06 14.80 -43.47
CA ILE A 74 -9.30 15.88 -44.13
C ILE A 74 -8.43 15.34 -45.26
N ILE A 75 -7.74 14.22 -45.05
CA ILE A 75 -6.92 13.60 -46.10
C ILE A 75 -7.80 13.09 -47.25
N ASN A 76 -8.93 12.45 -46.93
CA ASN A 76 -9.83 11.92 -47.95
C ASN A 76 -10.44 13.03 -48.83
N GLU A 77 -10.84 14.15 -48.23
CA GLU A 77 -11.39 15.30 -48.96
C GLU A 77 -10.35 15.99 -49.85
N ASN A 78 -9.11 16.16 -49.37
CA ASN A 78 -8.06 16.85 -50.13
C ASN A 78 -7.51 16.02 -51.29
N TYR A 79 -7.43 14.70 -51.15
CA TYR A 79 -6.80 13.81 -52.13
C TYR A 79 -7.80 12.96 -52.92
N GLN A 80 -9.11 13.09 -52.66
CA GLN A 80 -10.19 12.35 -53.32
C GLN A 80 -9.89 10.84 -53.41
N LEU A 81 -9.50 10.26 -52.28
CA LEU A 81 -9.03 8.87 -52.25
C LEU A 81 -10.17 7.92 -52.62
N SER A 82 -9.83 6.84 -53.32
CA SER A 82 -10.75 5.72 -53.52
C SER A 82 -11.09 5.05 -52.18
N VAL A 83 -12.24 4.38 -52.10
CA VAL A 83 -12.69 3.69 -50.88
C VAL A 83 -11.60 2.76 -50.30
N SER A 84 -10.91 2.00 -51.16
CA SER A 84 -9.83 1.11 -50.72
C SER A 84 -8.63 1.88 -50.14
N SER A 85 -8.24 3.00 -50.76
CA SER A 85 -7.12 3.82 -50.30
C SER A 85 -7.47 4.58 -49.01
N GLY A 86 -8.72 5.05 -48.89
CA GLY A 86 -9.23 5.69 -47.67
C GLY A 86 -9.23 4.75 -46.46
N MET A 87 -9.56 3.48 -46.65
CA MET A 87 -9.49 2.46 -45.59
C MET A 87 -8.05 2.20 -45.10
N ILE A 88 -7.07 2.27 -46.01
CA ILE A 88 -5.64 2.14 -45.65
C ILE A 88 -5.21 3.35 -44.80
N VAL A 89 -5.55 4.56 -45.23
CA VAL A 89 -5.24 5.80 -44.48
C VAL A 89 -5.90 5.80 -43.11
N PHE A 90 -7.16 5.36 -43.01
CA PHE A 90 -7.85 5.20 -41.74
C PHE A 90 -7.12 4.22 -40.80
N GLY A 91 -6.72 3.05 -41.33
CA GLY A 91 -5.95 2.07 -40.58
C GLY A 91 -4.65 2.64 -40.00
N ILE A 92 -3.92 3.41 -40.80
CA ILE A 92 -2.68 4.08 -40.38
C ILE A 92 -2.98 5.17 -39.33
N ALA A 93 -4.00 6.00 -39.57
CA ALA A 93 -4.37 7.08 -38.67
C ALA A 93 -4.83 6.58 -37.28
N MET A 94 -5.34 5.34 -37.20
CA MET A 94 -5.76 4.71 -35.94
C MET A 94 -4.61 4.12 -35.12
N ILE A 95 -3.41 3.90 -35.70
CA ILE A 95 -2.26 3.31 -34.98
C ILE A 95 -1.92 4.06 -33.68
N PRO A 96 -1.82 5.40 -33.64
CA PRO A 96 -1.57 6.15 -32.41
C PRO A 96 -2.64 5.91 -31.34
N SER A 97 -3.91 5.82 -31.74
CA SER A 97 -5.02 5.55 -30.81
C SER A 97 -4.91 4.15 -30.17
N LEU A 98 -4.50 3.14 -30.95
CA LEU A 98 -4.28 1.78 -30.47
C LEU A 98 -3.07 1.70 -29.51
N ILE A 99 -2.00 2.45 -29.80
CA ILE A 99 -0.83 2.53 -28.91
C ILE A 99 -1.21 3.17 -27.57
N VAL A 100 -1.93 4.31 -27.59
CA VAL A 100 -2.34 5.01 -26.37
C VAL A 100 -3.27 4.14 -25.53
N THR A 101 -4.29 3.54 -26.15
CA THR A 101 -5.25 2.68 -25.43
C THR A 101 -4.60 1.42 -24.85
N THR A 102 -3.69 0.78 -25.56
CA THR A 102 -2.96 -0.40 -25.04
C THR A 102 -2.00 -0.05 -23.91
N TRP A 103 -1.26 1.05 -24.01
CA TRP A 103 -0.37 1.51 -22.94
C TRP A 103 -1.11 1.96 -21.67
N CYS A 104 -2.30 2.53 -21.84
CA CYS A 104 -3.10 3.06 -20.73
C CYS A 104 -4.12 2.04 -20.19
N ASN A 105 -4.20 0.83 -20.75
CA ASN A 105 -5.20 -0.18 -20.39
C ASN A 105 -5.22 -0.52 -18.88
N ASN A 106 -4.05 -0.57 -18.23
CA ASN A 106 -3.99 -0.82 -16.78
C ASN A 106 -4.49 0.36 -15.95
N GLU A 107 -4.32 1.61 -16.40
CA GLU A 107 -4.87 2.80 -15.72
C GLU A 107 -6.39 2.91 -15.87
N PHE A 108 -6.97 2.26 -16.89
CA PHE A 108 -8.43 2.20 -17.08
C PHE A 108 -9.13 1.11 -16.26
N LYS A 109 -8.36 0.20 -15.63
CA LYS A 109 -8.93 -0.82 -14.74
C LYS A 109 -9.23 -0.19 -13.38
N ALA A 110 -10.46 -0.39 -12.91
CA ALA A 110 -10.85 -0.02 -11.57
C ALA A 110 -10.29 -1.06 -10.58
N GLU A 111 -9.02 -0.92 -10.24
CA GLU A 111 -8.35 -1.79 -9.28
C GLU A 111 -8.60 -1.30 -7.85
N SER A 112 -8.85 -2.25 -6.95
CA SER A 112 -9.00 -1.95 -5.52
C SER A 112 -7.61 -1.86 -4.91
N SER A 113 -7.44 -0.94 -3.97
CA SER A 113 -6.25 -0.83 -3.14
C SER A 113 -6.65 -0.94 -1.68
N LYS A 114 -5.82 -1.62 -0.90
CA LYS A 114 -5.97 -1.72 0.55
C LYS A 114 -4.90 -0.85 1.20
N ASN A 115 -5.31 -0.07 2.19
CA ASN A 115 -4.46 0.89 2.87
C ASN A 115 -4.45 0.60 4.37
N ILE A 116 -3.25 0.63 4.97
CA ILE A 116 -3.09 0.72 6.43
C ILE A 116 -2.75 2.16 6.77
N ALA A 117 -3.53 2.75 7.66
CA ALA A 117 -3.27 4.11 8.14
C ALA A 117 -1.92 4.16 8.87
N ALA A 118 -1.06 5.08 8.44
CA ALA A 118 0.22 5.32 9.06
C ALA A 118 0.71 6.74 8.73
N ALA A 119 1.76 7.22 9.41
CA ALA A 119 2.38 8.52 9.09
C ALA A 119 2.74 8.64 7.59
N LYS A 120 3.17 7.53 6.99
CA LYS A 120 3.17 7.32 5.53
C LYS A 120 2.31 6.10 5.21
N PRO A 121 1.15 6.27 4.54
CA PRO A 121 0.22 5.18 4.29
C PRO A 121 0.86 4.00 3.55
N LEU A 122 0.58 2.78 4.02
CA LEU A 122 1.02 1.55 3.36
C LEU A 122 -0.07 1.11 2.39
N ILE A 123 0.14 1.34 1.09
CA ILE A 123 -0.86 1.10 0.04
C ILE A 123 -0.50 -0.16 -0.75
N PHE A 124 -1.37 -1.16 -0.64
CA PHE A 124 -1.27 -2.44 -1.33
C PHE A 124 -2.23 -2.51 -2.52
N SER A 125 -1.80 -3.14 -3.61
CA SER A 125 -2.72 -3.57 -4.66
C SER A 125 -3.61 -4.69 -4.12
N TYR A 126 -4.92 -4.62 -4.34
CA TYR A 126 -5.91 -5.53 -3.75
C TYR A 126 -6.81 -6.13 -4.84
N ALA A 127 -6.19 -6.58 -5.92
CA ALA A 127 -6.87 -7.35 -6.97
C ALA A 127 -7.19 -8.76 -6.46
N LYS A 128 -8.21 -9.42 -7.03
CA LYS A 128 -8.68 -10.76 -6.61
C LYS A 128 -7.55 -11.82 -6.50
N LYS A 129 -6.50 -11.69 -7.31
CA LYS A 129 -5.34 -12.59 -7.31
C LYS A 129 -4.36 -12.34 -6.15
N GLU A 130 -4.32 -11.11 -5.64
CA GLU A 130 -3.35 -10.65 -4.64
C GLU A 130 -3.99 -10.49 -3.25
N MET A 131 -5.32 -10.55 -3.13
CA MET A 131 -6.05 -10.35 -1.87
C MET A 131 -5.54 -11.24 -0.73
N GLU A 132 -5.44 -12.55 -0.96
CA GLU A 132 -5.03 -13.52 0.06
C GLU A 132 -3.58 -13.27 0.53
N GLU A 133 -2.69 -12.97 -0.41
CA GLU A 133 -1.28 -12.68 -0.12
C GLU A 133 -1.14 -11.37 0.68
N VAL A 134 -1.91 -10.34 0.32
CA VAL A 134 -1.93 -9.05 1.02
C VAL A 134 -2.52 -9.22 2.42
N ASP A 135 -3.64 -9.92 2.58
CA ASP A 135 -4.24 -10.14 3.89
C ASP A 135 -3.30 -10.94 4.82
N ALA A 136 -2.61 -11.95 4.29
CA ALA A 136 -1.58 -12.69 5.02
C ALA A 136 -0.40 -11.80 5.42
N PHE A 137 0.03 -10.89 4.53
CA PHE A 137 1.11 -9.95 4.81
C PHE A 137 0.72 -8.91 5.87
N ILE A 138 -0.51 -8.38 5.81
CA ILE A 138 -1.05 -7.46 6.82
C ILE A 138 -1.14 -8.14 8.19
N ALA A 139 -1.59 -9.39 8.23
CA ALA A 139 -1.60 -10.18 9.46
C ALA A 139 -0.19 -10.35 10.04
N GLU A 140 0.82 -10.58 9.19
CA GLU A 140 2.22 -10.65 9.62
C GLU A 140 2.71 -9.29 10.15
N ILE A 141 2.38 -8.17 9.51
CA ILE A 141 2.72 -6.82 10.01
C ILE A 141 2.17 -6.63 11.43
N LYS A 142 0.90 -6.98 11.66
CA LYS A 142 0.27 -6.86 12.99
C LYS A 142 0.95 -7.76 14.02
N LYS A 143 1.33 -8.97 13.63
CA LYS A 143 2.06 -9.91 14.48
C LYS A 143 3.45 -9.38 14.84
N SER A 144 4.23 -8.91 13.86
CA SER A 144 5.55 -8.34 14.09
C SER A 144 5.50 -7.04 14.91
N LYS A 145 4.48 -6.20 14.69
CA LYS A 145 4.19 -5.02 15.53
C LYS A 145 3.97 -5.44 16.99
N LYS A 146 3.13 -6.44 17.22
CA LYS A 146 2.88 -7.00 18.56
C LYS A 146 4.17 -7.53 19.19
N GLU A 147 4.94 -8.34 18.47
CA GLU A 147 6.22 -8.90 18.95
C GLU A 147 7.24 -7.81 19.29
N TYR A 148 7.31 -6.75 18.48
CA TYR A 148 8.14 -5.57 18.76
C TYR A 148 7.76 -4.91 20.09
N TYR A 149 6.47 -4.62 20.31
CA TYR A 149 6.01 -4.01 21.54
C TYR A 149 6.21 -4.89 22.77
N LEU A 150 6.00 -6.21 22.66
CA LEU A 150 6.28 -7.13 23.75
C LEU A 150 7.77 -7.15 24.08
N ARG A 151 8.64 -7.23 23.07
CA ARG A 151 10.09 -7.21 23.28
C ARG A 151 10.58 -5.91 23.90
N GLU A 152 9.97 -4.77 23.58
CA GLU A 152 10.42 -3.47 24.07
C GLU A 152 9.84 -3.11 25.44
N TYR A 153 8.56 -3.44 25.68
CA TYR A 153 7.83 -2.95 26.86
C TYR A 153 7.42 -4.03 27.86
N TYR A 154 7.37 -5.31 27.46
CA TYR A 154 7.02 -6.42 28.36
C TYR A 154 8.27 -6.98 29.06
N LYS A 155 8.96 -6.13 29.82
CA LYS A 155 10.18 -6.46 30.57
C LYS A 155 10.19 -5.72 31.89
N VAL A 156 10.71 -6.38 32.93
CA VAL A 156 11.01 -5.74 34.22
C VAL A 156 12.39 -5.11 34.14
N ASP A 157 12.47 -3.79 34.26
CA ASP A 157 13.72 -3.03 34.25
C ASP A 157 13.88 -2.25 35.56
N ASN A 158 14.91 -2.58 36.33
CA ASN A 158 15.17 -1.94 37.62
C ASN A 158 15.59 -0.46 37.50
N LEU A 159 15.97 0.00 36.30
CA LEU A 159 16.31 1.41 36.05
C LEU A 159 15.08 2.28 35.82
N ILE A 160 13.92 1.66 35.56
CA ILE A 160 12.68 2.37 35.25
C ILE A 160 11.81 2.39 36.51
N PRO A 161 11.27 3.54 36.91
CA PRO A 161 10.36 3.61 38.06
C PRO A 161 9.17 2.64 37.91
N THR A 162 8.81 1.97 39.01
CA THR A 162 7.73 0.95 39.03
C THR A 162 6.41 1.46 38.45
N HIS A 163 6.04 2.71 38.75
CA HIS A 163 4.82 3.32 38.23
C HIS A 163 4.84 3.45 36.69
N THR A 164 6.00 3.75 36.09
CA THR A 164 6.15 3.84 34.63
C THR A 164 6.06 2.44 33.99
N GLN A 165 6.60 1.42 34.66
CA GLN A 165 6.49 0.03 34.20
C GLN A 165 5.04 -0.44 34.24
N ILE A 166 4.32 -0.19 35.34
CA ILE A 166 2.89 -0.50 35.45
C ILE A 166 2.09 0.20 34.34
N ALA A 167 2.36 1.48 34.06
CA ALA A 167 1.70 2.19 32.96
C ALA A 167 1.96 1.55 31.59
N ARG A 168 3.17 1.03 31.33
CA ARG A 168 3.48 0.29 30.09
C ARG A 168 2.69 -1.01 29.99
N ILE A 169 2.55 -1.75 31.09
CA ILE A 169 1.77 -2.99 31.12
C ILE A 169 0.28 -2.71 30.89
N HIS A 170 -0.28 -1.67 31.51
CA HIS A 170 -1.64 -1.23 31.21
C HIS A 170 -1.80 -0.85 29.74
N TRP A 171 -0.87 -0.10 29.17
CA TRP A 171 -0.91 0.25 27.75
C TRP A 171 -0.87 -0.99 26.84
N LEU A 172 -0.03 -1.99 27.14
CA LEU A 172 0.00 -3.25 26.40
C LEU A 172 -1.33 -4.01 26.47
N TYR A 173 -2.00 -3.98 27.63
CA TYR A 173 -3.31 -4.60 27.82
C TYR A 173 -4.43 -3.85 27.07
N GLU A 174 -4.47 -2.52 27.18
CA GLU A 174 -5.44 -1.67 26.48
C GLU A 174 -5.38 -1.85 24.96
N ASN A 175 -4.17 -2.03 24.41
CA ASN A 175 -3.94 -2.31 22.99
C ASN A 175 -4.06 -3.80 22.61
N LYS A 176 -4.50 -4.66 23.54
CA LYS A 176 -4.73 -6.11 23.34
C LYS A 176 -3.48 -6.90 22.92
N TYR A 177 -2.29 -6.43 23.30
CA TYR A 177 -1.04 -7.17 23.08
C TYR A 177 -0.85 -8.28 24.12
N ILE A 178 -1.34 -8.10 25.34
CA ILE A 178 -1.30 -9.09 26.42
C ILE A 178 -2.71 -9.38 26.97
N THR A 179 -2.87 -10.52 27.63
CA THR A 179 -4.13 -10.86 28.31
C THR A 179 -4.22 -10.18 29.68
N GLU A 180 -5.42 -10.17 30.28
CA GLU A 180 -5.61 -9.67 31.64
C GLU A 180 -4.76 -10.47 32.65
N SER A 181 -4.70 -11.79 32.50
CA SER A 181 -3.87 -12.65 33.36
C SER A 181 -2.39 -12.33 33.24
N ASP A 182 -1.89 -12.07 32.02
CA ASP A 182 -0.48 -11.69 31.80
C ASP A 182 -0.17 -10.34 32.44
N ALA A 183 -1.09 -9.38 32.29
CA ALA A 183 -0.95 -8.04 32.86
C ALA A 183 -0.91 -8.10 34.40
N GLN A 184 -1.84 -8.84 35.01
CA GLN A 184 -1.92 -8.99 36.46
C GLN A 184 -0.68 -9.69 37.03
N PHE A 185 -0.22 -10.76 36.37
CA PHE A 185 0.99 -11.48 36.76
C PHE A 185 2.23 -10.56 36.85
N ILE A 186 2.47 -9.73 35.83
CA ILE A 186 3.62 -8.81 35.82
C ILE A 186 3.47 -7.69 36.85
N ILE A 187 2.26 -7.14 37.00
CA ILE A 187 2.00 -6.07 37.98
C ILE A 187 2.26 -6.59 39.40
N ASP A 188 1.78 -7.79 39.73
CA ASP A 188 2.00 -8.41 41.04
C ASP A 188 3.50 -8.66 41.30
N GLU A 189 4.26 -9.07 40.27
CA GLU A 189 5.72 -9.22 40.36
C GLU A 189 6.43 -7.88 40.64
N LEU A 190 6.00 -6.82 39.95
CA LEU A 190 6.54 -5.46 40.12
C LEU A 190 6.24 -4.90 41.52
N GLU A 191 5.03 -5.10 42.04
CA GLU A 191 4.65 -4.68 43.38
C GLU A 191 5.40 -5.46 44.46
N THR A 192 5.54 -6.77 44.28
CA THR A 192 6.31 -7.62 45.20
C THR A 192 7.77 -7.18 45.26
N LYS A 193 8.39 -6.88 44.10
CA LYS A 193 9.76 -6.34 44.04
C LYS A 193 9.88 -4.97 44.71
N ARG A 194 8.88 -4.10 44.57
CA ARG A 194 8.85 -2.80 45.26
C ARG A 194 8.86 -2.99 46.78
N ILE A 195 8.02 -3.89 47.29
CA ILE A 195 7.92 -4.19 48.73
C ILE A 195 9.24 -4.77 49.26
N ILE A 196 9.86 -5.70 48.53
CA ILE A 196 11.12 -6.34 48.94
C ILE A 196 12.28 -5.33 48.95
N ASN A 197 12.34 -4.42 47.97
CA ASN A 197 13.44 -3.47 47.83
C ASN A 197 13.25 -2.17 48.62
N GLY A 198 12.10 -2.00 49.29
CA GLY A 198 11.82 -0.83 50.15
C GLY A 198 11.71 0.50 49.39
N LEU A 199 11.34 0.47 48.11
CA LEU A 199 11.13 1.63 47.24
C LEU A 199 9.69 2.14 47.29
#